data_AF-A0A370TQS0-F1
#
_entry.id   AF-A0A370TQS0-F1
#
_cell.length_a   1.000
_cell.length_b   1.000
_cell.length_c   1.000
_cell.angle_alpha   90.00
_cell.angle_beta   90.00
_cell.angle_gamma   90.00
#
_symmetry.space_group_name_H-M   'P 1'
#
loop_
_entity.id
_entity.type
_entity.pdbx_description
1 polymer ?
#
loop_
_entity_poly.entity_id
_entity_poly.type
_entity_poly.pdbx_seq_one_letter_code
_entity_poly.pdbx_strand_id
1 'polypeptide(L)'
;MNPQLQSQEVTTSEPVPDSSLDSPQKTSHTEPLPKLHAVPPSRRRQVILWTGVTLVTLDLCCLPITYFYALKFDTDLSLQTIFAIITGVYGLISFTHYFFRSLRLFLPKKSPKWRPVGWTKWGIAEFLQVNILIIITLVEIELVAATIPHNPWVRVCAMASPTICFYVGFLFCGTAILTQMRKTLPFNMSSTPKGSLWRPALFAYVEDAGALEGQGGVPYREAIMKRYEVSPRFRRMILILDWMWGVGLLAIAIISTVLIMVLDKNIAFGVGWGLPWAFSAVYALLTVWIVKHHLKREKAEWAMKEVASSNMSAA
;
A
#
# COMPACT_ATOMS: atom_id res chain seq x y z
N MET A 1 -17.15 -12.36 -63.17
CA MET A 1 -15.74 -12.07 -63.54
C MET A 1 -15.38 -10.75 -62.86
N ASN A 2 -14.46 -10.83 -61.92
CA ASN A 2 -13.94 -9.77 -61.05
C ASN A 2 -12.96 -8.85 -61.84
N PRO A 3 -12.25 -7.88 -61.22
CA PRO A 3 -12.53 -6.44 -60.98
C PRO A 3 -11.57 -5.53 -61.82
N GLN A 4 -11.45 -4.19 -61.74
CA GLN A 4 -10.83 -3.34 -60.70
C GLN A 4 -11.00 -1.86 -61.10
N LEU A 5 -11.60 -0.99 -60.27
CA LEU A 5 -10.99 -0.22 -59.17
C LEU A 5 -9.84 0.70 -59.63
N GLN A 6 -10.19 1.97 -59.82
CA GLN A 6 -9.28 3.11 -59.95
C GLN A 6 -8.23 3.09 -58.83
N SER A 7 -6.97 3.03 -59.22
CA SER A 7 -5.85 3.32 -58.34
C SER A 7 -5.59 4.83 -58.41
N GLN A 8 -6.03 5.57 -57.38
CA GLN A 8 -5.52 6.91 -57.15
C GLN A 8 -4.07 6.81 -56.65
N GLU A 9 -3.22 7.59 -57.29
CA GLU A 9 -1.80 7.76 -57.04
C GLU A 9 -1.60 8.32 -55.62
N VAL A 10 -1.19 7.47 -54.67
CA VAL A 10 -0.80 7.89 -53.32
C VAL A 10 0.66 8.29 -53.38
N THR A 11 0.90 9.60 -53.48
CA THR A 11 2.23 10.19 -53.33
C THR A 11 2.76 9.84 -51.93
N THR A 12 3.82 9.05 -51.91
CA THR A 12 4.51 8.61 -50.69
C THR A 12 5.26 9.81 -50.11
N SER A 13 4.74 10.39 -49.03
CA SER A 13 5.52 11.32 -48.20
C SER A 13 6.21 10.49 -47.12
N GLU A 14 7.54 10.47 -47.15
CA GLU A 14 8.37 9.89 -46.10
C GLU A 14 8.10 10.59 -44.77
N PRO A 15 7.95 9.86 -43.64
CA PRO A 15 7.84 10.50 -42.34
C PRO A 15 9.23 10.96 -41.88
N VAL A 16 9.38 12.28 -41.80
CA VAL A 16 10.49 12.94 -41.11
C VAL A 16 10.55 12.43 -39.65
N PRO A 17 11.69 11.94 -39.16
CA PRO A 17 11.79 11.49 -37.77
C PRO A 17 11.71 12.68 -36.82
N ASP A 18 10.63 12.70 -36.04
CA ASP A 18 10.35 13.68 -34.99
C ASP A 18 11.37 13.49 -33.85
N SER A 19 12.52 14.16 -33.98
CA SER A 19 13.59 14.19 -32.98
C SER A 19 13.27 15.23 -31.90
N SER A 20 12.32 14.89 -31.02
CA SER A 20 11.97 15.73 -29.86
C SER A 20 11.88 14.92 -28.54
N LEU A 21 12.62 13.82 -28.44
CA LEU A 21 12.81 13.04 -27.21
C LEU A 21 14.22 13.25 -26.63
N ASP A 22 14.51 14.48 -26.19
CA ASP A 22 15.23 14.71 -24.92
C ASP A 22 15.30 16.20 -24.66
N SER A 23 14.37 16.68 -23.85
CA SER A 23 14.48 17.96 -23.19
C SER A 23 13.99 17.75 -21.77
N PRO A 24 14.81 17.98 -20.73
CA PRO A 24 14.29 18.05 -19.38
C PRO A 24 13.26 19.17 -19.41
N GLN A 25 11.98 18.86 -19.19
CA GLN A 25 10.94 19.86 -19.00
C GLN A 25 11.44 20.83 -17.93
N LYS A 26 11.88 22.02 -18.35
CA LYS A 26 12.00 23.19 -17.50
C LYS A 26 10.61 23.38 -16.92
N THR A 27 10.42 22.98 -15.67
CA THR A 27 9.20 23.24 -14.91
C THR A 27 8.94 24.74 -15.01
N SER A 28 7.89 25.14 -15.73
CA SER A 28 7.53 26.55 -15.82
C SER A 28 7.22 27.04 -14.40
N HIS A 29 7.68 28.25 -14.10
CA HIS A 29 7.79 28.78 -12.74
C HIS A 29 6.45 29.17 -12.07
N THR A 30 5.31 28.66 -12.55
CA THR A 30 3.99 29.26 -12.24
C THR A 30 2.87 28.27 -11.94
N GLU A 31 3.12 26.96 -11.88
CA GLU A 31 2.05 26.03 -11.50
C GLU A 31 1.84 25.98 -9.96
N PRO A 32 0.62 26.20 -9.47
CA PRO A 32 0.31 26.13 -8.04
C PRO A 32 0.52 24.71 -7.50
N LEU A 33 0.93 24.59 -6.24
CA LEU A 33 1.17 23.29 -5.60
C LEU A 33 -0.04 22.35 -5.78
N PRO A 34 0.12 21.18 -6.42
CA PRO A 34 -0.98 20.24 -6.59
C PRO A 34 -1.62 19.86 -5.25
N LYS A 35 -2.94 20.08 -5.15
CA LYS A 35 -3.71 19.73 -3.95
C LYS A 35 -3.81 18.21 -3.84
N LEU A 36 -3.40 17.65 -2.69
CA LEU A 36 -3.52 16.21 -2.41
C LEU A 36 -4.97 15.72 -2.46
N HIS A 37 -5.91 16.58 -2.06
CA HIS A 37 -7.33 16.33 -2.20
C HIS A 37 -7.99 17.56 -2.82
N ALA A 38 -8.81 17.36 -3.84
CA ALA A 38 -9.69 18.41 -4.33
C ALA A 38 -10.71 18.81 -3.23
N VAL A 39 -11.16 17.84 -2.43
CA VAL A 39 -12.09 18.01 -1.29
C VAL A 39 -11.60 17.15 -0.12
N PRO A 40 -11.42 17.71 1.11
CA PRO A 40 -11.06 16.91 2.27
C PRO A 40 -12.15 15.85 2.56
N PRO A 41 -11.77 14.65 3.07
CA PRO A 41 -12.74 13.61 3.34
C PRO A 41 -13.78 14.11 4.34
N SER A 42 -15.07 13.89 4.02
CA SER A 42 -16.18 14.31 4.87
C SER A 42 -16.06 13.69 6.27
N ARG A 43 -16.63 14.35 7.29
CA ARG A 43 -16.65 13.82 8.67
C ARG A 43 -17.20 12.39 8.71
N ARG A 44 -18.24 12.12 7.92
CA ARG A 44 -18.81 10.77 7.76
C ARG A 44 -17.78 9.77 7.21
N ARG A 45 -17.00 10.15 6.19
CA ARG A 45 -15.96 9.26 5.63
C ARG A 45 -14.84 8.99 6.64
N GLN A 46 -14.42 10.01 7.38
CA GLN A 46 -13.42 9.85 8.44
C GLN A 46 -13.89 8.86 9.51
N VAL A 47 -15.15 8.97 9.96
CA VAL A 47 -15.74 8.01 10.92
C VAL A 47 -15.73 6.60 10.35
N ILE A 48 -16.16 6.40 9.09
CA ILE A 48 -16.14 5.07 8.44
C ILE A 48 -14.72 4.49 8.39
N LEU A 49 -13.71 5.30 8.06
CA LEU A 49 -12.32 4.84 8.02
C LEU A 49 -11.81 4.42 9.40
N TRP A 50 -12.08 5.22 10.43
CA TRP A 50 -11.70 4.87 11.81
C TRP A 50 -12.42 3.61 12.29
N THR A 51 -13.73 3.50 12.06
CA THR A 51 -14.48 2.28 12.38
C THR A 51 -13.92 1.07 11.63
N GLY A 52 -13.59 1.20 10.35
CA GLY A 52 -12.99 0.13 9.56
C GLY A 52 -11.66 -0.34 10.13
N VAL A 53 -10.75 0.58 10.46
CA VAL A 53 -9.45 0.26 11.09
C VAL A 53 -9.65 -0.45 12.43
N THR A 54 -10.59 0.02 13.26
CA THR A 54 -10.91 -0.63 14.53
C THR A 54 -11.43 -2.05 14.31
N LEU A 55 -12.38 -2.26 13.40
CA LEU A 55 -12.93 -3.59 13.12
C LEU A 55 -11.86 -4.56 12.60
N VAL A 56 -10.99 -4.12 11.69
CA VAL A 56 -9.87 -4.93 11.19
C VAL A 56 -8.89 -5.27 12.32
N THR A 57 -8.62 -4.32 13.23
CA THR A 57 -7.76 -4.59 14.40
C THR A 57 -8.38 -5.63 15.33
N LEU A 58 -9.70 -5.53 15.57
CA LEU A 58 -10.42 -6.52 16.37
C LEU A 58 -10.39 -7.91 15.71
N ASP A 59 -10.61 -7.96 14.40
CA ASP A 59 -10.65 -9.19 13.58
C ASP A 59 -9.28 -9.88 13.48
N LEU A 60 -8.21 -9.11 13.25
CA LEU A 60 -6.89 -9.66 12.95
C LEU A 60 -5.94 -9.76 14.15
N CYS A 61 -6.15 -8.97 15.21
CA CYS A 61 -5.30 -8.98 16.40
C CYS A 61 -6.04 -9.52 17.62
N CYS A 62 -7.17 -8.91 17.97
CA CYS A 62 -7.82 -9.22 19.24
C CYS A 62 -8.47 -10.61 19.20
N LEU A 63 -9.17 -10.96 18.12
CA LEU A 63 -9.91 -12.21 18.01
C LEU A 63 -9.02 -13.44 18.18
N PRO A 64 -7.88 -13.62 17.47
CA PRO A 64 -7.02 -14.79 17.68
C PRO A 64 -6.55 -14.94 19.12
N ILE A 65 -6.16 -13.82 19.74
CA ILE A 65 -5.68 -13.80 21.13
C ILE A 65 -6.82 -14.18 22.08
N THR A 66 -7.96 -13.49 22.01
CA THR A 66 -9.06 -13.70 22.95
C THR A 66 -9.64 -15.10 22.81
N TYR A 67 -9.81 -15.62 21.60
CA TYR A 67 -10.32 -16.97 21.37
C TYR A 67 -9.34 -18.03 21.84
N PHE A 68 -8.03 -17.85 21.61
CA PHE A 68 -7.04 -18.80 22.11
C PHE A 68 -7.07 -18.91 23.63
N TYR A 69 -7.06 -17.79 24.34
CA TYR A 69 -7.06 -17.81 25.81
C TYR A 69 -8.41 -18.27 26.38
N ALA A 70 -9.53 -17.76 25.87
CA ALA A 70 -10.85 -18.17 26.35
C ALA A 70 -11.08 -19.67 26.14
N LEU A 71 -10.89 -20.18 24.91
CA LEU A 71 -11.15 -21.59 24.63
C LEU A 71 -10.16 -22.51 25.32
N LYS A 72 -8.88 -22.12 25.45
CA LYS A 72 -7.87 -22.98 26.07
C LYS A 72 -8.02 -23.12 27.57
N PHE A 73 -8.46 -22.07 28.25
CA PHE A 73 -8.52 -22.05 29.72
C PHE A 73 -9.93 -22.31 30.26
N ASP A 74 -10.98 -22.04 29.49
CA ASP A 74 -12.38 -22.21 29.93
C ASP A 74 -13.06 -23.47 29.36
N THR A 75 -12.38 -24.28 28.54
CA THR A 75 -12.97 -25.48 27.91
C THR A 75 -11.98 -26.65 27.83
N ASP A 76 -12.51 -27.88 27.68
CA ASP A 76 -11.73 -29.11 27.48
C ASP A 76 -11.43 -29.42 26.01
N LEU A 77 -11.51 -28.41 25.12
CA LEU A 77 -11.29 -28.60 23.70
C LEU A 77 -9.83 -28.94 23.40
N SER A 78 -9.63 -29.83 22.43
CA SER A 78 -8.28 -30.11 21.92
C SER A 78 -7.68 -28.85 21.29
N LEU A 79 -6.35 -28.70 21.39
CA LEU A 79 -5.65 -27.56 20.82
C LEU A 79 -5.86 -27.46 19.29
N GLN A 80 -6.02 -28.59 18.62
CA GLN A 80 -6.34 -28.65 17.19
C GLN A 80 -7.73 -28.06 16.92
N THR A 81 -8.74 -28.40 17.72
CA THR A 81 -10.08 -27.83 17.60
C THR A 81 -10.08 -26.33 17.86
N ILE A 82 -9.35 -25.87 18.87
CA ILE A 82 -9.21 -24.44 19.21
C ILE A 82 -8.65 -23.67 18.01
N PHE A 83 -7.54 -24.14 17.43
CA PHE A 83 -6.97 -23.46 16.27
C PHE A 83 -7.82 -23.57 15.01
N ALA A 84 -8.52 -24.69 14.80
CA ALA A 84 -9.46 -24.80 13.68
C ALA A 84 -10.60 -23.76 13.79
N ILE A 85 -11.13 -23.54 15.00
CA ILE A 85 -12.11 -22.47 15.25
C ILE A 85 -11.49 -21.11 14.94
N ILE A 86 -10.33 -20.79 15.53
CA ILE A 86 -9.65 -19.50 15.34
C ILE A 86 -9.39 -19.24 13.86
N THR A 87 -8.77 -20.18 13.13
CA THR A 87 -8.47 -20.02 11.69
C THR A 87 -9.76 -19.93 10.87
N GLY A 88 -10.83 -20.62 11.25
CA GLY A 88 -12.11 -20.56 10.56
C GLY A 88 -12.85 -19.23 10.71
N VAL A 89 -12.68 -18.52 11.84
CA VAL A 89 -13.30 -17.21 12.08
C VAL A 89 -12.38 -16.02 11.82
N TYR A 90 -11.07 -16.25 11.84
CA TYR A 90 -10.05 -15.23 11.64
C TYR A 90 -10.16 -14.60 10.25
N GLY A 91 -10.06 -13.27 10.22
CA GLY A 91 -9.95 -12.53 8.97
C GLY A 91 -11.25 -12.43 8.18
N LEU A 92 -12.40 -12.88 8.69
CA LEU A 92 -13.66 -12.84 7.93
C LEU A 92 -14.00 -11.42 7.46
N ILE A 93 -13.85 -10.43 8.34
CA ILE A 93 -14.15 -9.03 8.02
C ILE A 93 -13.13 -8.53 6.98
N SER A 94 -11.86 -8.84 7.20
CA SER A 94 -10.74 -8.42 6.36
C SER A 94 -10.81 -9.03 4.95
N PHE A 95 -11.10 -10.32 4.83
CA PHE A 95 -11.28 -11.03 3.56
C PHE A 95 -12.54 -10.58 2.84
N THR A 96 -13.64 -10.34 3.57
CA THR A 96 -14.86 -9.77 2.99
C THR A 96 -14.58 -8.39 2.41
N HIS A 97 -13.88 -7.54 3.15
CA HIS A 97 -13.48 -6.22 2.67
C HIS A 97 -12.58 -6.31 1.43
N TYR A 98 -11.56 -7.17 1.47
CA TYR A 98 -10.67 -7.44 0.34
C TYR A 98 -11.42 -7.97 -0.90
N PHE A 99 -12.40 -8.84 -0.71
CA PHE A 99 -13.25 -9.36 -1.79
C PHE A 99 -14.07 -8.24 -2.43
N PHE A 100 -14.76 -7.42 -1.64
CA PHE A 100 -15.53 -6.29 -2.18
C PHE A 100 -14.64 -5.23 -2.84
N ARG A 101 -13.42 -5.01 -2.32
CA ARG A 101 -12.41 -4.18 -2.97
C ARG A 101 -12.02 -4.75 -4.35
N SER A 102 -11.72 -6.04 -4.42
CA SER A 102 -11.43 -6.76 -5.68
C SER A 102 -12.56 -6.59 -6.70
N LEU A 103 -13.82 -6.74 -6.25
CA LEU A 103 -15.00 -6.55 -7.11
C LEU A 103 -15.08 -5.14 -7.68
N ARG A 104 -14.72 -4.08 -6.94
CA ARG A 104 -14.74 -2.70 -7.46
C ARG A 104 -13.74 -2.48 -8.60
N LEU A 105 -12.59 -3.16 -8.55
CA LEU A 105 -11.52 -3.06 -9.56
C LEU A 105 -11.78 -3.96 -10.76
N PHE A 106 -12.46 -5.09 -10.54
CA PHE A 106 -12.83 -6.04 -11.57
C PHE A 106 -14.09 -5.62 -12.35
N LEU A 107 -15.15 -5.19 -11.66
CA LEU A 107 -16.45 -4.90 -12.27
C LEU A 107 -16.35 -3.75 -13.31
N PRO A 108 -16.68 -4.00 -14.59
CA PRO A 108 -16.50 -3.03 -15.68
C PRO A 108 -17.13 -1.66 -15.43
N LYS A 109 -18.30 -1.60 -14.76
CA LYS A 109 -19.00 -0.34 -14.47
C LYS A 109 -18.33 0.53 -13.40
N LYS A 110 -17.61 -0.09 -12.46
CA LYS A 110 -16.96 0.62 -11.33
C LYS A 110 -15.49 0.87 -11.60
N SER A 111 -14.86 -0.06 -12.32
CA SER A 111 -13.42 -0.10 -12.50
C SER A 111 -12.77 1.15 -13.12
N PRO A 112 -13.35 1.87 -14.10
CA PRO A 112 -12.73 3.05 -14.70
C PRO A 112 -12.54 4.20 -13.69
N LYS A 113 -13.35 4.22 -12.62
CA LYS A 113 -13.28 5.26 -11.59
C LYS A 113 -12.16 5.03 -10.57
N TRP A 114 -11.72 3.79 -10.37
CA TRP A 114 -10.86 3.40 -9.25
C TRP A 114 -9.49 2.84 -9.66
N ARG A 115 -9.36 2.40 -10.91
CA ARG A 115 -8.13 1.80 -11.43
C ARG A 115 -6.93 2.75 -11.39
N PRO A 116 -5.70 2.20 -11.37
CA PRO A 116 -4.51 3.01 -11.56
C PRO A 116 -4.53 3.75 -12.91
N VAL A 117 -3.87 4.90 -12.95
CA VAL A 117 -3.80 5.77 -14.13
C VAL A 117 -3.15 5.01 -15.28
N GLY A 118 -3.76 5.05 -16.46
CA GLY A 118 -3.27 4.35 -17.66
C GLY A 118 -3.73 2.90 -17.81
N TRP A 119 -4.48 2.34 -16.85
CA TRP A 119 -4.94 0.95 -16.91
C TRP A 119 -6.33 0.80 -17.53
N THR A 120 -6.42 0.09 -18.66
CA THR A 120 -7.70 -0.19 -19.35
C THR A 120 -8.32 -1.55 -18.96
N LYS A 121 -7.52 -2.50 -18.46
CA LYS A 121 -7.92 -3.85 -18.02
C LYS A 121 -7.13 -4.25 -16.76
N TRP A 122 -7.53 -5.32 -16.08
CA TRP A 122 -6.76 -5.96 -15.00
C TRP A 122 -6.45 -5.10 -13.76
N GLY A 123 -7.36 -4.22 -13.35
CA GLY A 123 -7.18 -3.39 -12.14
C GLY A 123 -6.88 -4.15 -10.84
N ILE A 124 -7.22 -5.44 -10.77
CA ILE A 124 -6.89 -6.32 -9.63
C ILE A 124 -5.39 -6.61 -9.48
N ALA A 125 -4.59 -6.40 -10.54
CA ALA A 125 -3.14 -6.59 -10.52
C ALA A 125 -2.40 -5.32 -10.05
N GLU A 126 -3.11 -4.38 -9.42
CA GLU A 126 -2.49 -3.21 -8.79
C GLU A 126 -1.57 -3.63 -7.64
N PHE A 127 -0.53 -2.82 -7.40
CA PHE A 127 0.59 -3.24 -6.56
C PHE A 127 0.15 -3.56 -5.12
N LEU A 128 -0.67 -2.72 -4.49
CA LEU A 128 -1.16 -2.97 -3.13
C LEU A 128 -1.99 -4.26 -3.05
N GLN A 129 -2.84 -4.50 -4.04
CA GLN A 129 -3.73 -5.66 -4.08
C GLN A 129 -2.93 -6.96 -4.19
N VAL A 130 -1.97 -7.03 -5.11
CA VAL A 130 -1.12 -8.21 -5.30
C VAL A 130 -0.28 -8.50 -4.06
N ASN A 131 0.32 -7.47 -3.45
CA ASN A 131 1.12 -7.66 -2.24
C ASN A 131 0.27 -8.11 -1.04
N ILE A 132 -0.96 -7.58 -0.88
CA ILE A 132 -1.90 -8.09 0.14
C ILE A 132 -2.27 -9.55 -0.14
N LEU A 133 -2.52 -9.93 -1.39
CA LEU A 133 -2.80 -11.32 -1.73
C LEU A 133 -1.66 -12.24 -1.31
N ILE A 134 -0.41 -11.87 -1.62
CA ILE A 134 0.77 -12.64 -1.24
C ILE A 134 0.86 -12.77 0.28
N ILE A 135 0.67 -11.67 1.02
CA ILE A 135 0.67 -11.69 2.49
C ILE A 135 -0.38 -12.65 3.03
N ILE A 136 -1.62 -12.55 2.55
CA ILE A 136 -2.71 -13.44 2.96
C ILE A 136 -2.32 -14.89 2.67
N THR A 137 -1.83 -15.20 1.46
CA THR A 137 -1.40 -16.54 1.10
C THR A 137 -0.28 -17.07 2.01
N LEU A 138 0.72 -16.26 2.34
CA LEU A 138 1.80 -16.67 3.25
C LEU A 138 1.28 -16.98 4.65
N VAL A 139 0.42 -16.11 5.20
CA VAL A 139 -0.17 -16.31 6.54
C VAL A 139 -1.10 -17.53 6.55
N GLU A 140 -1.93 -17.72 5.53
CA GLU A 140 -2.83 -18.88 5.44
C GLU A 140 -2.06 -20.19 5.32
N ILE A 141 -1.01 -20.24 4.49
CA ILE A 141 -0.15 -21.43 4.39
C ILE A 141 0.47 -21.75 5.76
N GLU A 142 0.98 -20.73 6.46
CA GLU A 142 1.57 -20.87 7.78
C GLU A 142 0.57 -21.41 8.82
N LEU A 143 -0.63 -20.81 8.91
CA LEU A 143 -1.67 -21.21 9.85
C LEU A 143 -2.23 -22.61 9.53
N VAL A 144 -2.47 -22.92 8.27
CA VAL A 144 -2.94 -24.26 7.85
C VAL A 144 -1.85 -25.29 8.16
N ALA A 145 -0.60 -25.06 7.74
CA ALA A 145 0.48 -26.03 7.98
C ALA A 145 0.71 -26.29 9.48
N ALA A 146 0.62 -25.25 10.31
CA ALA A 146 0.81 -25.37 11.76
C ALA A 146 -0.32 -26.13 12.48
N THR A 147 -1.50 -26.23 11.87
CA THR A 147 -2.71 -26.83 12.46
C THR A 147 -3.01 -28.25 11.97
N ILE A 148 -2.33 -28.71 10.91
CA ILE A 148 -2.44 -30.10 10.41
C ILE A 148 -2.08 -31.14 11.47
N PRO A 149 -0.97 -31.02 12.24
CA PRO A 149 -0.61 -32.05 13.22
C PRO A 149 -1.64 -32.15 14.36
N HIS A 150 -1.85 -33.36 14.91
CA HIS A 150 -2.69 -33.58 16.08
C HIS A 150 -2.28 -32.70 17.28
N ASN A 151 -0.99 -32.41 17.40
CA ASN A 151 -0.44 -31.42 18.33
C ASN A 151 0.04 -30.20 17.53
N PRO A 152 -0.79 -29.14 17.38
CA PRO A 152 -0.45 -27.99 16.57
C PRO A 152 0.85 -27.31 16.99
N TRP A 153 1.56 -26.76 16.01
CA TRP A 153 2.78 -26.02 16.22
C TRP A 153 2.46 -24.58 16.64
N VAL A 154 2.12 -24.38 17.92
CA VAL A 154 1.71 -23.08 18.50
C VAL A 154 2.67 -21.94 18.15
N ARG A 155 3.98 -22.20 18.13
CA ARG A 155 4.98 -21.17 17.79
C ARG A 155 4.84 -20.72 16.34
N VAL A 156 4.54 -21.63 15.43
CA VAL A 156 4.26 -21.29 14.03
C VAL A 156 2.91 -20.56 13.95
N CYS A 157 1.86 -20.99 14.66
CA CYS A 157 0.61 -20.22 14.73
C CYS A 157 0.78 -18.78 15.29
N ALA A 158 1.82 -18.54 16.09
CA ALA A 158 2.14 -17.23 16.65
C ALA A 158 2.92 -16.31 15.68
N MET A 159 3.45 -16.86 14.59
CA MET A 159 4.32 -16.15 13.65
C MET A 159 3.55 -15.35 12.59
N ALA A 160 2.22 -15.49 12.51
CA ALA A 160 1.40 -14.86 11.47
C ALA A 160 1.63 -13.34 11.37
N SER A 161 1.52 -12.62 12.49
CA SER A 161 1.75 -11.16 12.51
C SER A 161 3.23 -10.78 12.21
N PRO A 162 4.24 -11.46 12.78
CA PRO A 162 5.63 -11.30 12.36
C PRO A 162 5.89 -11.57 10.87
N THR A 163 5.26 -12.57 10.28
CA THR A 163 5.37 -12.90 8.85
C THR A 163 4.87 -11.75 7.97
N ILE A 164 3.74 -11.13 8.33
CA ILE A 164 3.26 -9.90 7.68
C ILE A 164 4.32 -8.80 7.77
N CYS A 165 4.90 -8.60 8.96
CA CYS A 165 5.91 -7.57 9.19
C CYS A 165 7.20 -7.83 8.41
N PHE A 166 7.66 -9.09 8.33
CA PHE A 166 8.82 -9.45 7.50
C PHE A 166 8.55 -9.12 6.03
N TYR A 167 7.42 -9.58 5.49
CA TYR A 167 7.10 -9.36 4.08
C TYR A 167 7.04 -7.87 3.73
N VAL A 168 6.24 -7.09 4.48
CA VAL A 168 6.08 -5.64 4.24
C VAL A 168 7.40 -4.91 4.50
N GLY A 169 8.14 -5.31 5.54
CA GLY A 169 9.44 -4.76 5.87
C GLY A 169 10.46 -4.94 4.74
N PHE A 170 10.58 -6.15 4.19
CA PHE A 170 11.45 -6.43 3.04
C PHE A 170 10.98 -5.72 1.78
N LEU A 171 9.67 -5.64 1.54
CA LEU A 171 9.10 -4.92 0.40
C LEU A 171 9.48 -3.43 0.44
N PHE A 172 9.29 -2.78 1.57
CA PHE A 172 9.57 -1.35 1.73
C PHE A 172 11.08 -1.08 1.65
N CYS A 173 11.91 -1.80 2.42
CA CYS A 173 13.37 -1.67 2.32
C CYS A 173 13.88 -1.95 0.90
N GLY A 174 13.40 -3.02 0.25
CA GLY A 174 13.80 -3.39 -1.10
C GLY A 174 13.47 -2.30 -2.13
N THR A 175 12.24 -1.77 -2.12
CA THR A 175 11.85 -0.70 -3.04
C THR A 175 12.54 0.63 -2.74
N ALA A 176 12.83 0.93 -1.47
CA ALA A 176 13.62 2.10 -1.08
C ALA A 176 15.05 2.03 -1.62
N ILE A 177 15.70 0.86 -1.51
CA ILE A 177 17.03 0.61 -2.09
C ILE A 177 17.00 0.79 -3.61
N LEU A 178 16.05 0.16 -4.30
CA LEU A 178 15.92 0.26 -5.76
C LEU A 178 15.66 1.70 -6.23
N THR A 179 14.86 2.45 -5.46
CA THR A 179 14.60 3.88 -5.68
C THR A 179 15.90 4.70 -5.56
N GLN A 180 16.70 4.47 -4.51
CA GLN A 180 17.96 5.18 -4.30
C GLN A 180 19.01 4.83 -5.35
N MET A 181 19.06 3.58 -5.79
CA MET A 181 19.92 3.10 -6.88
C MET A 181 19.47 3.59 -8.26
N ARG A 182 18.35 4.33 -8.35
CA ARG A 182 17.74 4.80 -9.60
C ARG A 182 17.55 3.69 -10.63
N LYS A 183 17.16 2.50 -10.17
CA LYS A 183 16.81 1.40 -11.07
C LYS A 183 15.52 1.72 -11.80
N THR A 184 15.36 1.13 -12.99
CA THR A 184 14.10 1.21 -13.75
C THR A 184 13.15 0.09 -13.31
N LEU A 185 11.86 0.39 -13.38
CA LEU A 185 10.78 -0.48 -12.95
C LEU A 185 10.46 -1.50 -14.07
N PRO A 186 10.50 -2.82 -13.81
CA PRO A 186 10.32 -3.84 -14.84
C PRO A 186 8.85 -4.13 -15.19
N PHE A 187 7.90 -3.65 -14.40
CA PHE A 187 6.45 -3.85 -14.56
C PHE A 187 5.69 -2.56 -14.24
N ASN A 188 4.36 -2.54 -14.37
CA ASN A 188 3.56 -1.39 -13.94
C ASN A 188 3.28 -1.49 -12.43
N MET A 189 3.72 -0.51 -11.65
CA MET A 189 3.50 -0.45 -10.21
C MET A 189 2.39 0.56 -9.92
N SER A 190 1.15 0.07 -9.89
CA SER A 190 -0.04 0.93 -9.83
C SER A 190 0.01 1.98 -10.96
N SER A 191 -0.07 3.28 -10.64
CA SER A 191 -0.03 4.36 -11.65
C SER A 191 1.38 4.68 -12.14
N THR A 192 2.41 4.01 -11.61
CA THR A 192 3.79 4.17 -12.06
C THR A 192 4.08 3.22 -13.23
N PRO A 193 4.31 3.73 -14.45
CA PRO A 193 4.46 2.88 -15.63
C PRO A 193 5.81 2.16 -15.65
N LYS A 194 5.84 0.99 -16.30
CA LYS A 194 7.07 0.25 -16.62
C LYS A 194 8.08 1.16 -17.31
N GLY A 195 9.35 0.98 -16.98
CA GLY A 195 10.47 1.76 -17.52
C GLY A 195 10.76 3.05 -16.77
N SER A 196 9.82 3.56 -15.96
CA SER A 196 10.10 4.68 -15.06
C SER A 196 11.02 4.25 -13.90
N LEU A 197 11.59 5.23 -13.19
CA LEU A 197 12.39 4.94 -12.00
C LEU A 197 11.52 4.31 -10.90
N TRP A 198 12.10 3.38 -10.13
CA TRP A 198 11.45 2.86 -8.94
C TRP A 198 10.98 3.99 -8.03
N ARG A 199 9.76 3.85 -7.52
CA ARG A 199 9.20 4.68 -6.47
C ARG A 199 9.08 3.82 -5.19
N PRO A 200 9.17 4.41 -4.00
CA PRO A 200 8.99 3.70 -2.74
C PRO A 200 7.65 2.94 -2.70
N ALA A 201 7.60 1.73 -2.16
CA ALA A 201 6.38 0.92 -2.08
C ALA A 201 5.25 1.65 -1.35
N LEU A 202 5.59 2.36 -0.28
CA LEU A 202 4.65 3.20 0.46
C LEU A 202 3.93 4.22 -0.45
N PHE A 203 4.58 4.73 -1.49
CA PHE A 203 3.94 5.64 -2.43
C PHE A 203 2.73 5.00 -3.11
N ALA A 204 2.91 3.78 -3.66
CA ALA A 204 1.83 3.04 -4.30
C ALA A 204 0.72 2.67 -3.30
N TYR A 205 1.07 2.44 -2.04
CA TYR A 205 0.09 2.15 -0.98
C TYR A 205 -0.74 3.38 -0.63
N VAL A 206 -0.12 4.55 -0.49
CA VAL A 206 -0.82 5.82 -0.21
C VAL A 206 -1.71 6.22 -1.39
N GLU A 207 -1.19 6.10 -2.60
CA GLU A 207 -1.93 6.36 -3.84
C GLU A 207 -3.21 5.53 -3.90
N ASP A 208 -3.08 4.21 -3.67
CA ASP A 208 -4.19 3.28 -3.71
C ASP A 208 -5.20 3.48 -2.58
N ALA A 209 -4.71 3.58 -1.34
CA ALA A 209 -5.56 3.80 -0.18
C ALA A 209 -6.33 5.12 -0.31
N GLY A 210 -5.71 6.22 -0.77
CA GLY A 210 -6.43 7.47 -0.97
C GLY A 210 -7.43 7.41 -2.14
N ALA A 211 -7.14 6.62 -3.17
CA ALA A 211 -8.07 6.41 -4.28
C ALA A 211 -9.29 5.59 -3.83
N LEU A 212 -9.12 4.40 -3.26
CA LEU A 212 -10.21 3.50 -2.89
C LEU A 212 -10.79 3.80 -1.52
N GLU A 213 -9.95 3.84 -0.48
CA GLU A 213 -10.36 4.10 0.90
C GLU A 213 -10.65 5.59 1.14
N GLY A 214 -9.93 6.51 0.49
CA GLY A 214 -10.28 7.93 0.54
C GLY A 214 -11.51 8.29 -0.31
N GLN A 215 -11.98 7.38 -1.17
CA GLN A 215 -12.94 7.66 -2.25
C GLN A 215 -12.47 8.74 -3.23
N GLY A 216 -11.16 8.95 -3.35
CA GLY A 216 -10.58 9.95 -4.25
C GLY A 216 -10.63 9.57 -5.73
N GLY A 217 -10.64 8.26 -6.04
CA GLY A 217 -10.65 7.76 -7.42
C GLY A 217 -9.43 8.19 -8.25
N VAL A 218 -9.57 8.13 -9.57
CA VAL A 218 -8.53 8.56 -10.54
C VAL A 218 -8.03 10.00 -10.30
N PRO A 219 -8.88 11.02 -10.03
CA PRO A 219 -8.39 12.38 -9.80
C PRO A 219 -7.41 12.50 -8.62
N TYR A 220 -7.60 11.69 -7.57
CA TYR A 220 -6.64 11.64 -6.46
C TYR A 220 -5.31 11.03 -6.89
N ARG A 221 -5.35 9.94 -7.67
CA ARG A 221 -4.14 9.29 -8.20
C ARG A 221 -3.34 10.26 -9.08
N GLU A 222 -3.99 10.98 -9.97
CA GLU A 222 -3.34 12.00 -10.81
C GLU A 222 -2.71 13.12 -9.97
N ALA A 223 -3.44 13.63 -8.97
CA ALA A 223 -2.96 14.71 -8.12
C ALA A 223 -1.74 14.31 -7.28
N ILE A 224 -1.73 13.10 -6.70
CA ILE A 224 -0.60 12.62 -5.89
C ILE A 224 0.61 12.28 -6.76
N MET A 225 0.39 11.75 -7.97
CA MET A 225 1.44 11.53 -8.98
C MET A 225 2.11 12.84 -9.38
N LYS A 226 1.31 13.86 -9.75
CA LYS A 226 1.82 15.20 -10.10
C LYS A 226 2.60 15.81 -8.94
N ARG A 227 2.07 15.70 -7.70
CA ARG A 227 2.76 16.21 -6.51
C ARG A 227 4.10 15.52 -6.27
N TYR A 228 4.16 14.20 -6.45
CA TYR A 228 5.40 13.43 -6.33
C TYR A 228 6.43 13.91 -7.36
N GLU A 229 6.02 14.19 -8.59
CA GLU A 229 6.93 14.65 -9.65
C GLU A 229 7.48 16.06 -9.36
N VAL A 230 6.62 16.99 -8.98
CA VAL A 230 7.02 18.39 -8.80
C VAL A 230 7.70 18.68 -7.47
N SER A 231 7.38 17.97 -6.38
CA SER A 231 7.83 18.31 -5.02
C SER A 231 8.96 17.39 -4.51
N PRO A 232 10.22 17.87 -4.45
CA PRO A 232 11.32 17.10 -3.87
C PRO A 232 11.12 16.81 -2.38
N ARG A 233 10.45 17.73 -1.66
CA ARG A 233 10.10 17.59 -0.24
C ARG A 233 9.13 16.44 -0.01
N PHE A 234 8.09 16.35 -0.85
CA PHE A 234 7.12 15.25 -0.80
C PHE A 234 7.78 13.90 -1.11
N ARG A 235 8.59 13.82 -2.17
CA ARG A 235 9.36 12.61 -2.50
C ARG A 235 10.25 12.14 -1.35
N ARG A 236 11.00 13.08 -0.75
CA ARG A 236 11.86 12.79 0.38
C ARG A 236 11.07 12.30 1.59
N MET A 237 9.94 12.93 1.90
CA MET A 237 9.05 12.50 2.98
C MET A 237 8.58 11.05 2.77
N ILE A 238 8.11 10.71 1.56
CA ILE A 238 7.67 9.35 1.25
C ILE A 238 8.81 8.34 1.41
N LEU A 239 10.01 8.65 0.91
CA LEU A 239 11.17 7.77 1.07
C LEU A 239 11.59 7.58 2.54
N ILE A 240 11.54 8.64 3.36
CA ILE A 240 11.82 8.56 4.80
C ILE A 240 10.79 7.65 5.49
N LEU A 241 9.52 7.82 5.17
CA LEU A 241 8.46 7.01 5.77
C LEU A 241 8.54 5.55 5.31
N ASP A 242 8.89 5.29 4.05
CA ASP A 242 9.10 3.95 3.51
C ASP A 242 10.24 3.23 4.25
N TRP A 243 11.38 3.90 4.47
CA TRP A 243 12.47 3.38 5.28
C TRP A 243 12.09 3.19 6.75
N MET A 244 11.40 4.16 7.35
CA MET A 244 10.98 4.11 8.75
C MET A 244 10.07 2.90 9.01
N TRP A 245 9.07 2.68 8.16
CA TRP A 245 8.21 1.50 8.24
C TRP A 245 8.95 0.23 7.86
N GLY A 246 9.76 0.23 6.81
CA GLY A 246 10.52 -0.94 6.38
C GLY A 246 11.44 -1.49 7.48
N VAL A 247 12.33 -0.64 8.00
CA VAL A 247 13.27 -1.01 9.08
C VAL A 247 12.53 -1.30 10.37
N GLY A 248 11.51 -0.50 10.71
CA GLY A 248 10.71 -0.71 11.91
C GLY A 248 9.99 -2.06 11.91
N LEU A 249 9.38 -2.44 10.79
CA LEU A 249 8.69 -3.72 10.64
C LEU A 249 9.64 -4.90 10.67
N LEU A 250 10.82 -4.81 10.04
CA LEU A 250 11.84 -5.85 10.15
C LEU A 250 12.34 -6.00 11.60
N ALA A 251 12.58 -4.89 12.30
CA ALA A 251 13.04 -4.93 13.68
C ALA A 251 12.01 -5.57 14.60
N ILE A 252 10.73 -5.16 14.52
CA ILE A 252 9.69 -5.75 15.37
C ILE A 252 9.38 -7.21 15.00
N ALA A 253 9.51 -7.58 13.72
CA ALA A 253 9.39 -8.97 13.30
C ALA A 253 10.48 -9.84 13.94
N ILE A 254 11.75 -9.41 13.87
CA ILE A 254 12.88 -10.11 14.50
C ILE A 254 12.67 -10.24 16.02
N ILE A 255 12.34 -9.14 16.70
CA ILE A 255 12.09 -9.14 18.14
C ILE A 255 10.96 -10.11 18.48
N SER A 256 9.84 -10.05 17.75
CA SER A 256 8.69 -10.91 17.97
C SER A 256 9.06 -12.39 17.74
N THR A 257 9.81 -12.71 16.69
CA THR A 257 10.29 -14.07 16.43
C THR A 257 11.19 -14.59 17.54
N VAL A 258 12.13 -13.79 18.04
CA VAL A 258 12.99 -14.19 19.16
C VAL A 258 12.15 -14.48 20.41
N LEU A 259 11.20 -13.60 20.75
CA LEU A 259 10.30 -13.80 21.88
C LEU A 259 9.42 -15.04 21.70
N ILE A 260 8.89 -15.26 20.49
CA ILE A 260 8.11 -16.45 20.16
C ILE A 260 8.93 -17.73 20.34
N MET A 261 10.24 -17.71 20.11
CA MET A 261 11.08 -18.90 20.23
C MET A 261 11.51 -19.20 21.68
N VAL A 262 11.73 -18.15 22.49
CA VAL A 262 12.26 -18.28 23.85
C VAL A 262 11.17 -18.42 24.91
N LEU A 263 10.03 -17.75 24.76
CA LEU A 263 8.96 -17.76 25.76
C LEU A 263 8.18 -19.09 25.78
N ASP A 264 7.42 -19.33 26.84
CA ASP A 264 6.46 -20.43 26.88
C ASP A 264 5.41 -20.29 25.77
N LYS A 265 4.93 -21.44 25.23
CA LYS A 265 4.05 -21.47 24.05
C LYS A 265 2.81 -20.58 24.18
N ASN A 266 2.22 -20.50 25.36
CA ASN A 266 1.02 -19.67 25.58
C ASN A 266 1.38 -18.18 25.50
N ILE A 267 2.42 -17.76 26.22
CA ILE A 267 2.89 -16.38 26.22
C ILE A 267 3.37 -15.99 24.81
N ALA A 268 4.13 -16.87 24.16
CA ALA A 268 4.60 -16.71 22.79
C ALA A 268 3.45 -16.45 21.82
N PHE A 269 2.32 -17.15 21.96
CA PHE A 269 1.14 -16.92 21.14
C PHE A 269 0.58 -15.50 21.33
N GLY A 270 0.35 -15.09 22.58
CA GLY A 270 -0.15 -13.73 22.87
C GLY A 270 0.79 -12.63 22.38
N VAL A 271 2.11 -12.80 22.60
CA VAL A 271 3.13 -11.84 22.15
C VAL A 271 3.22 -11.79 20.64
N GLY A 272 3.23 -12.94 19.97
CA GLY A 272 3.36 -13.02 18.52
C GLY A 272 2.25 -12.29 17.77
N TRP A 273 1.01 -12.40 18.25
CA TRP A 273 -0.11 -11.64 17.71
C TRP A 273 -0.16 -10.19 18.21
N GLY A 274 0.08 -9.94 19.50
CA GLY A 274 -0.15 -8.61 20.08
C GLY A 274 0.95 -7.58 19.79
N LEU A 275 2.22 -7.99 19.87
CA LEU A 275 3.36 -7.07 19.83
C LEU A 275 3.48 -6.31 18.49
N PRO A 276 3.38 -6.96 17.31
CA PRO A 276 3.44 -6.24 16.04
C PRO A 276 2.31 -5.21 15.86
N TRP A 277 1.12 -5.50 16.37
CA TRP A 277 -0.02 -4.58 16.31
C TRP A 277 0.14 -3.39 17.25
N ALA A 278 0.60 -3.61 18.48
CA ALA A 278 0.92 -2.54 19.41
C ALA A 278 1.99 -1.60 18.84
N PHE A 279 3.05 -2.16 18.25
CA PHE A 279 4.08 -1.40 17.55
C PHE A 279 3.48 -0.60 16.38
N SER A 280 2.68 -1.24 15.53
CA SER A 280 2.05 -0.61 14.37
C SER A 280 1.13 0.56 14.76
N ALA A 281 0.40 0.44 15.88
CA ALA A 281 -0.42 1.52 16.41
C ALA A 281 0.42 2.76 16.79
N VAL A 282 1.52 2.55 17.50
CA VAL A 282 2.46 3.63 17.87
C VAL A 282 3.09 4.26 16.63
N TYR A 283 3.56 3.44 15.68
CA TYR A 283 4.16 3.90 14.43
C TYR A 283 3.18 4.64 13.53
N ALA A 284 1.90 4.26 13.52
CA ALA A 284 0.85 4.98 12.80
C ALA A 284 0.66 6.40 13.37
N LEU A 285 0.62 6.55 14.69
CA LEU A 285 0.53 7.87 15.33
C LEU A 285 1.75 8.75 15.02
N LEU A 286 2.95 8.17 15.10
CA LEU A 286 4.19 8.84 14.73
C LEU A 286 4.17 9.28 13.25
N THR A 287 3.72 8.40 12.36
CA THR A 287 3.58 8.71 10.92
C THR A 287 2.65 9.89 10.69
N VAL A 288 1.49 9.94 11.34
CA VAL A 288 0.56 11.07 11.24
C VAL A 288 1.25 12.38 11.65
N TRP A 289 2.02 12.35 12.72
CA TRP A 289 2.78 13.52 13.17
C TRP A 289 3.84 13.95 12.15
N ILE A 290 4.68 13.02 11.66
CA ILE A 290 5.73 13.29 10.67
C ILE A 290 5.11 13.87 9.39
N VAL A 291 4.07 13.23 8.85
CA VAL A 291 3.40 13.67 7.62
C VAL A 291 2.86 15.08 7.79
N LYS A 292 2.15 15.38 8.89
CA LYS A 292 1.64 16.74 9.15
C LYS A 292 2.76 17.77 9.21
N HIS A 293 3.87 17.44 9.88
CA HIS A 293 5.03 18.33 9.98
C HIS A 293 5.65 18.62 8.59
N HIS A 294 5.92 17.58 7.80
CA HIS A 294 6.51 17.72 6.48
C HIS A 294 5.60 18.43 5.48
N LEU A 295 4.30 18.12 5.46
CA LEU A 295 3.34 18.80 4.58
C LEU A 295 3.16 20.28 4.93
N LYS A 296 3.25 20.66 6.22
CA LYS A 296 3.22 22.07 6.63
C LYS A 296 4.44 22.82 6.09
N ARG A 297 5.63 22.22 6.19
CA ARG A 297 6.88 22.83 5.70
C ARG A 297 6.91 22.90 4.17
N GLU A 298 6.42 21.88 3.48
CA GLU A 298 6.28 21.89 2.03
C GLU A 298 5.40 23.04 1.55
N LYS A 299 4.23 23.24 2.17
CA LYS A 299 3.33 24.35 1.83
C LYS A 299 3.98 25.72 2.05
N ALA A 300 4.68 25.90 3.17
CA ALA A 300 5.35 27.16 3.48
C ALA A 300 6.44 27.49 2.44
N GLU A 301 7.24 26.50 2.03
CA GLU A 301 8.27 26.71 1.01
C GLU A 301 7.71 26.98 -0.38
N TRP A 302 6.58 26.36 -0.72
CA TRP A 302 5.92 26.63 -1.99
C TRP A 302 5.39 28.07 -2.04
N ALA A 303 4.76 28.54 -0.95
CA ALA A 303 4.28 29.91 -0.86
C ALA A 303 5.43 30.93 -0.97
N MET A 304 6.59 30.67 -0.36
CA MET A 304 7.77 31.54 -0.50
C MET A 304 8.28 31.60 -1.95
N LYS A 305 8.26 30.48 -2.68
CA LYS A 305 8.65 30.44 -4.09
C LYS A 305 7.68 31.21 -4.98
N GLU A 306 6.38 31.09 -4.74
CA GLU A 306 5.34 31.85 -5.46
C GLU A 306 5.55 33.36 -5.30
N VAL A 307 5.78 33.84 -4.07
CA VAL A 307 6.09 35.26 -3.79
C VAL A 307 7.39 35.72 -4.45
N ALA A 308 8.44 34.90 -4.41
CA ALA A 308 9.70 35.24 -5.08
C ALA A 308 9.53 35.36 -6.60
N SER A 309 8.76 34.44 -7.22
CA SER A 309 8.47 34.50 -8.65
C SER A 309 7.61 35.70 -9.05
N SER A 310 6.61 36.08 -8.25
CA SER A 310 5.78 37.25 -8.53
C SER A 310 6.60 38.55 -8.48
N ASN A 311 7.51 38.65 -7.50
CA ASN A 311 8.38 39.82 -7.36
C ASN A 311 9.38 39.95 -8.52
N MET A 312 9.89 38.83 -9.05
CA MET A 312 10.76 38.82 -10.23
C MET A 312 10.02 39.13 -11.54
N SER A 313 8.71 38.83 -11.64
CA SER A 313 7.91 39.19 -12.83
C SER A 313 7.45 40.64 -12.85
N ALA A 314 7.51 41.33 -11.69
CA ALA A 314 7.09 42.71 -11.53
C ALA A 314 8.25 43.72 -11.60
N ALA A 315 9.50 43.25 -11.65
CA ALA A 315 10.73 44.03 -11.79
C ALA A 315 11.26 43.92 -13.22
#